data_AF-A0AA90ZA68-F1
#
_entry.id   AF-A0AA90ZA68-F1
#
_cell.length_a   1.000
_cell.length_b   1.000
_cell.length_c   1.000
_cell.angle_alpha   90.00
_cell.angle_beta   90.00
_cell.angle_gamma   90.00
#
_symmetry.space_group_name_H-M   'P 1'
#
loop_
_entity.id
_entity.type
_entity.pdbx_description
1 polymer ?
#
loop_
_entity_poly.entity_id
_entity_poly.type
_entity_poly.pdbx_seq_one_letter_code
_entity_poly.pdbx_strand_id
1 'polypeptide(L)' 'MRSFILHGDILSVEVKIDENEYRFGVRWKAPKKPYGDTWILEYYGNKLTGEKDLSKEKIAEFLNTINANWNWNMDDFKK' A
#
# COMPACT_ATOMS: atom_id res chain seq x y z
N MET A 1 -8.29 -9.75 11.80
CA MET A 1 -7.54 -10.67 10.91
C MET A 1 -7.32 -9.91 9.61
N ARG A 2 -6.09 -9.69 9.14
CA ARG A 2 -5.81 -8.96 7.88
C ARG A 2 -5.71 -10.00 6.75
N SER A 3 -6.65 -9.99 5.82
CA SER A 3 -6.65 -10.90 4.67
C SER A 3 -5.82 -10.29 3.54
N PHE A 4 -4.93 -11.10 2.97
CA PHE A 4 -4.09 -10.73 1.82
C PHE A 4 -4.39 -11.71 0.68
N ILE A 5 -4.81 -11.19 -0.47
CA ILE A 5 -5.09 -12.03 -1.65
C ILE A 5 -4.37 -11.44 -2.85
N LEU A 6 -3.50 -12.22 -3.49
CA LEU A 6 -2.77 -11.81 -4.67
C LEU A 6 -3.51 -12.28 -5.93
N HIS A 7 -3.96 -11.32 -6.76
CA HIS A 7 -4.59 -11.54 -8.05
C HIS A 7 -3.64 -11.06 -9.16
N GLY A 8 -2.80 -11.95 -9.66
CA GLY A 8 -1.76 -11.57 -10.63
C GLY A 8 -0.74 -10.63 -9.97
N ASP A 9 -0.67 -9.39 -10.44
CA ASP A 9 0.20 -8.34 -9.92
C ASP A 9 -0.49 -7.38 -8.95
N ILE A 10 -1.79 -7.59 -8.68
CA ILE A 10 -2.58 -6.80 -7.72
C ILE A 10 -2.72 -7.56 -6.41
N LEU A 11 -2.21 -6.97 -5.33
CA LEU A 11 -2.44 -7.41 -3.96
C LEU A 11 -3.69 -6.71 -3.39
N SER A 12 -4.67 -7.50 -3.00
CA SER A 12 -5.84 -7.06 -2.24
C SER A 12 -5.55 -7.14 -0.75
N VAL A 13 -5.70 -6.03 -0.03
CA VAL A 13 -5.41 -5.88 1.40
C VAL A 13 -6.65 -5.38 2.11
N GLU A 14 -7.08 -6.11 3.14
CA GLU A 14 -8.15 -5.65 4.03
C GLU A 14 -7.57 -5.04 5.32
N VAL A 15 -8.00 -3.80 5.61
CA VAL A 15 -7.49 -2.98 6.72
C VAL A 15 -8.64 -2.35 7.49
N LYS A 16 -8.48 -2.21 8.80
CA LYS A 16 -9.41 -1.47 9.65
C LYS A 16 -8.85 -0.07 9.89
N ILE A 17 -9.61 0.97 9.55
CA ILE A 17 -9.27 2.40 9.73
C ILE A 17 -10.47 3.07 10.38
N ASP A 18 -10.26 3.73 11.52
CA ASP A 18 -11.28 4.48 12.27
C ASP A 18 -12.60 3.70 12.40
N GLU A 19 -12.48 2.46 12.90
CA GLU A 19 -13.56 1.48 13.11
C GLU A 19 -14.18 0.83 11.86
N ASN A 20 -13.95 1.36 10.67
CA ASN A 20 -14.45 0.83 9.41
C ASN A 20 -13.47 -0.15 8.75
N GLU A 21 -14.00 -1.13 8.01
CA GLU A 21 -13.20 -2.05 7.19
C GLU A 21 -13.10 -1.53 5.76
N TYR A 22 -11.87 -1.50 5.24
CA TYR A 22 -11.56 -1.08 3.88
C TYR A 22 -10.83 -2.18 3.14
N ARG A 23 -11.08 -2.27 1.83
CA ARG A 23 -10.31 -3.09 0.90
C ARG A 23 -9.49 -2.17 -0.01
N PHE A 24 -8.20 -2.40 -0.05
CA PHE A 24 -7.26 -1.74 -0.95
C PHE A 24 -6.76 -2.74 -1.99
N GLY A 25 -6.74 -2.35 -3.25
CA GLY A 25 -6.00 -3.04 -4.30
C GLY A 25 -4.74 -2.26 -4.62
N VAL A 26 -3.58 -2.88 -4.46
CA VAL A 26 -2.28 -2.28 -4.76
C VAL A 26 -1.52 -3.12 -5.78
N ARG A 27 -0.94 -2.49 -6.79
CA ARG A 27 -0.15 -3.17 -7.81
C ARG A 27 1.32 -3.07 -7.49
N TRP A 28 2.04 -4.17 -7.66
CA TRP A 28 3.49 -4.16 -7.57
C TRP A 28 4.10 -3.38 -8.74
N LYS A 29 5.07 -2.53 -8.44
CA LYS A 29 5.92 -1.85 -9.42
C LYS A 29 7.37 -2.20 -9.13
N ALA A 30 8.10 -2.50 -10.21
CA ALA A 30 9.54 -2.71 -10.14
C ALA A 30 10.21 -1.50 -9.47
N PRO A 31 10.93 -1.69 -8.36
CA PRO A 31 11.52 -0.59 -7.62
C PRO A 31 12.59 0.09 -8.51
N LYS A 32 12.46 1.42 -8.68
CA LYS A 32 13.46 2.27 -9.36
C LYS A 32 14.24 3.05 -8.31
N LYS A 33 15.51 3.35 -8.57
CA LYS A 33 16.33 4.16 -7.65
C LYS A 33 15.82 5.62 -7.61
N PRO A 34 15.76 6.27 -6.43
CA PRO A 34 15.90 5.70 -5.09
C PRO A 34 14.76 4.73 -4.80
N TYR A 35 15.09 3.56 -4.25
CA TYR A 35 14.15 2.44 -4.09
C TYR A 35 13.02 2.78 -3.11
N GLY A 36 11.93 3.34 -3.65
CA GLY A 36 10.70 3.68 -2.93
C GLY A 36 9.45 3.36 -3.76
N ASP A 37 8.29 3.39 -3.11
CA ASP A 37 6.97 3.17 -3.71
C ASP A 37 6.84 1.92 -4.58
N THR A 38 7.16 0.75 -4.00
CA THR A 38 7.02 -0.57 -4.62
C THR A 38 5.57 -0.98 -4.90
N TRP A 39 4.62 -0.42 -4.16
CA TRP A 39 3.19 -0.67 -4.27
C TRP A 39 2.49 0.62 -4.61
N ILE A 40 1.69 0.58 -5.68
CA ILE A 40 0.87 1.71 -6.14
C ILE A 40 -0.59 1.38 -5.89
N LEU A 41 -1.34 2.34 -5.38
CA LEU A 41 -2.79 2.22 -5.22
C LEU A 41 -3.49 2.13 -6.58
N GLU A 42 -4.23 1.05 -6.80
CA GLU A 42 -5.13 0.90 -7.96
C GLU A 42 -6.56 1.26 -7.59
N TYR A 43 -7.03 0.76 -6.44
CA TYR A 43 -8.37 1.04 -5.95
C TYR A 43 -8.44 0.92 -4.43
N TYR A 44 -9.45 1.55 -3.86
CA TYR A 44 -9.89 1.27 -2.50
C TYR A 44 -11.41 1.45 -2.40
N GLY A 45 -12.00 0.93 -1.34
CA GLY A 45 -13.37 1.22 -0.93
C GLY A 45 -13.69 0.64 0.43
N ASN A 46 -14.65 1.26 1.12
CA ASN A 46 -15.25 0.69 2.31
C ASN A 46 -15.87 -0.68 1.95
N LYS A 47 -15.63 -1.69 2.78
CA LYS A 47 -16.04 -3.07 2.46
C LYS A 47 -17.55 -3.27 2.53
N LEU A 48 -18.26 -2.46 3.33
CA LEU A 48 -19.71 -2.52 3.49
C LEU A 48 -20.43 -1.66 2.44
N THR A 49 -19.98 -0.43 2.23
CA THR A 49 -20.69 0.53 1.36
C THR A 49 -20.10 0.65 -0.05
N GLY A 50 -18.83 0.26 -0.24
CA GLY A 50 -18.08 0.48 -1.48
C GLY A 50 -17.59 1.92 -1.66
N GLU A 51 -17.87 2.81 -0.72
CA GLU A 51 -17.56 4.24 -0.82
C GLU A 51 -16.06 4.52 -0.69
N LYS A 52 -15.65 5.63 -1.29
CA LYS A 52 -14.28 6.15 -1.28
C LYS A 52 -14.22 7.40 -0.40
N ASP A 53 -14.41 7.19 0.90
CA ASP A 53 -14.59 8.23 1.92
C ASP A 53 -13.33 8.52 2.76
N LEU A 54 -12.21 7.86 2.47
CA LEU A 54 -10.95 8.10 3.14
C LEU A 54 -10.31 9.43 2.70
N SER A 55 -9.74 10.15 3.67
CA SER A 55 -8.93 11.32 3.39
C SER A 55 -7.63 10.95 2.68
N LYS A 56 -7.03 11.91 1.97
CA LYS A 56 -5.75 11.70 1.27
C LYS A 56 -4.64 11.33 2.24
N GLU A 57 -4.68 11.86 3.46
CA GLU A 57 -3.71 11.60 4.52
C GLU A 57 -3.78 10.14 4.98
N LYS A 58 -4.98 9.59 5.17
CA LYS A 58 -5.17 8.18 5.56
C LYS A 58 -4.73 7.22 4.45
N ILE A 59 -4.99 7.58 3.19
CA ILE A 59 -4.51 6.80 2.04
C ILE A 59 -2.97 6.83 1.98
N ALA A 60 -2.36 7.99 2.21
CA ALA A 60 -0.90 8.14 2.24
C ALA A 60 -0.28 7.37 3.41
N GLU A 61 -0.89 7.40 4.59
CA GLU A 61 -0.46 6.62 5.75
C GLU A 61 -0.48 5.11 5.46
N PHE A 62 -1.55 4.62 4.83
CA PHE A 62 -1.62 3.23 4.38
C PHE A 62 -0.49 2.89 3.39
N LEU A 63 -0.31 3.71 2.35
CA LEU A 63 0.73 3.49 1.34
C LEU A 63 2.14 3.52 1.95
N ASN A 64 2.42 4.47 2.85
CA ASN A 64 3.68 4.54 3.58
C ASN A 64 3.92 3.33 4.50
N THR A 65 2.85 2.71 5.01
CA THR A 65 2.96 1.51 5.85
C THR A 65 3.33 0.28 5.03
N ILE A 66 2.80 0.15 3.81
CA ILE A 66 3.07 -1.01 2.95
C ILE A 66 4.30 -0.82 2.04
N ASN A 67 4.68 0.43 1.77
CA ASN A 67 5.87 0.75 1.01
C ASN A 67 7.08 0.82 1.93
N ALA A 68 8.02 -0.06 1.63
CA ALA A 68 9.39 0.03 2.08
C ALA A 68 10.01 1.35 1.58
N ASN A 69 9.99 2.41 2.40
CA ASN A 69 10.77 3.64 2.19
C ASN A 69 12.22 3.39 2.61
N TRP A 70 12.90 2.46 1.93
CA TRP A 70 14.28 2.21 2.25
C TRP A 70 15.10 3.26 1.50
N ASN A 71 15.55 4.26 2.23
CA ASN A 71 16.55 5.19 1.74
C ASN A 71 17.91 4.46 1.79
N TRP A 72 18.14 3.49 0.90
CA TRP A 72 19.41 2.75 0.86
C TRP A 72 20.50 3.78 0.56
N ASN A 73 21.27 4.17 1.58
CA ASN A 73 22.51 4.87 1.31
C ASN A 73 23.41 3.87 0.61
N MET A 74 23.57 4.01 -0.70
CA MET A 74 24.34 3.07 -1.53
C MET A 74 25.80 2.97 -1.07
N ASP A 75 26.28 3.94 -0.28
CA ASP A 75 27.61 3.92 0.34
C ASP A 75 27.72 2.87 1.46
N ASP A 76 26.63 2.48 2.12
CA ASP A 76 26.64 1.43 3.17
C ASP A 76 26.89 0.01 2.61
N PHE A 77 26.75 -0.16 1.28
CA PHE A 77 26.87 -1.45 0.58
C PHE A 77 28.14 -1.58 -0.27
N LYS A 78 29.02 -0.57 -0.30
CA LYS A 78 30.32 -0.62 -0.98
C LYS A 78 31.44 -1.06 -0.02
N LYS A 79 31.31 -2.24 0.59
CA LYS A 79 32.43 -2.88 1.31
C LYS A 79 33.19 -3.84 0.40
#